data_AF-A0A7R8VQY5-F1
#
_entry.id   AF-A0A7R8VQY5-F1
#
_cell.length_a   1.000
_cell.length_b   1.000
_cell.length_c   1.000
_cell.angle_alpha   90.00
_cell.angle_beta   90.00
_cell.angle_gamma   90.00
#
_symmetry.space_group_name_H-M   'P 1'
#
loop_
_entity.id
_entity.type
_entity.pdbx_description
1 polymer ?
#
loop_
_entity_poly.entity_id
_entity_poly.type
_entity_poly.pdbx_seq_one_letter_code
_entity_poly.pdbx_strand_id
1 'polypeptide(L)'
;MISCRVLVPRVKRPSGALSYQDTSLMSSVLMSSPSPHPIQCLLKETPDLGDINDELRLKAEQWLFHSKWLVLSSQHECLVTQEVYLQIVFLLGSRYFLYVQTEIWEEIQANLEKRLFHQKGLSPVKIGECLFQKQAAQLLLQLTVSLQTTPQTLFHRLEEVLVKMFTHQSYEVITVTLNFVLCVFENITEIDYENEDWNLTEAYKNGVHSWNNRSSLVLVDEIKISVIVMQTLVDLALREDIYHGCRKSVFRLLHHFREAFLVCQWAVNGNTIVVMEWLLRQCRQEHENVGYAVLRCMGYFIQVHLENKLQVPILPEYASEMCSTLLEFSLAERSFLCRQSAAIFLIDNCSLLSGNAPFLKVLDICTLWTAVLTLLQDDCQSVRELTSDLTHSLLPDNPKIPVLANRARELLLRQFVDLMLARDVSVCVVALLAWSLLNSAGEETVLTEDRVFDKGEMNIFVEEVTLTELTCQQLSRVFHIVGRDSLLSTPLSSEKVKWFSELCTINPVGVDTVEQLIAAALGKVSNQGLPTESRMDRTSHFLVPGQKNMFLAAFKVRRVVEVMCEV
;
A
#
# COMPACT_ATOMS: atom_id res chain seq x y z
N MET A 1 -34.26 21.58 -2.47
CA MET A 1 -34.06 23.05 -2.45
C MET A 1 -34.00 23.52 -1.02
N ILE A 2 -32.78 23.63 -0.46
CA ILE A 2 -32.54 24.18 0.87
C ILE A 2 -31.43 25.21 0.72
N SER A 3 -31.75 26.46 1.04
CA SER A 3 -30.89 27.64 0.96
C SER A 3 -30.03 27.71 2.22
N CYS A 4 -28.71 27.56 2.08
CA CYS A 4 -27.77 27.86 3.16
C CYS A 4 -27.40 29.35 3.12
N ARG A 5 -28.08 30.14 3.96
CA ARG A 5 -27.64 31.50 4.32
C ARG A 5 -26.45 31.38 5.26
N VAL A 6 -25.29 31.89 4.83
CA VAL A 6 -24.11 32.08 5.68
C VAL A 6 -24.41 33.14 6.73
N LEU A 7 -24.41 32.74 8.00
CA LEU A 7 -24.49 33.63 9.15
C LEU A 7 -23.12 34.28 9.38
N VAL A 8 -23.05 35.60 9.21
CA VAL A 8 -21.91 36.43 9.63
C VAL A 8 -22.01 36.66 11.14
N PRO A 9 -21.02 36.26 11.96
CA PRO A 9 -21.03 36.57 13.38
C PRO A 9 -20.73 38.06 13.60
N ARG A 10 -21.61 38.75 14.33
CA ARG A 10 -21.37 40.10 14.84
C ARG A 10 -20.28 40.04 15.92
N VAL A 11 -19.05 40.41 15.55
CA VAL A 11 -17.96 40.65 16.49
C VAL A 11 -18.17 42.02 17.16
N LYS A 12 -18.25 42.02 18.49
CA LYS A 12 -18.21 43.23 19.32
C LYS A 12 -16.85 43.91 19.15
N ARG A 13 -16.86 45.21 18.82
CA ARG A 13 -15.66 46.06 18.72
C ARG A 13 -14.88 46.08 20.05
N PRO A 14 -13.58 45.79 20.07
CA PRO A 14 -12.70 46.36 21.08
C PRO A 14 -12.38 47.80 20.68
N SER A 15 -12.67 48.72 21.60
CA SER A 15 -12.23 50.11 21.56
C SER A 15 -10.70 50.17 21.75
N GLY A 16 -9.97 50.35 20.66
CA GLY A 16 -8.54 50.63 20.66
C GLY A 16 -8.18 51.26 19.33
N ALA A 17 -7.81 52.54 19.34
CA ALA A 17 -7.54 53.34 18.16
C ALA A 17 -6.33 52.78 17.38
N LEU A 18 -6.61 52.18 16.23
CA LEU A 18 -5.64 52.02 15.15
C LEU A 18 -5.92 53.10 14.11
N SER A 19 -4.86 53.77 13.65
CA SER A 19 -4.95 54.93 12.77
C SER A 19 -5.65 54.58 11.45
N TYR A 20 -6.54 55.46 11.00
CA TYR A 20 -7.40 55.28 9.83
C TYR A 20 -6.65 55.45 8.48
N GLN A 21 -5.32 55.57 8.49
CA GLN A 21 -4.53 55.85 7.27
C GLN A 21 -4.01 54.59 6.57
N ASP A 22 -3.74 53.49 7.28
CA ASP A 22 -3.14 52.28 6.70
C ASP A 22 -4.14 51.33 6.02
N THR A 23 -5.45 51.44 6.31
CA THR A 23 -6.50 50.70 5.59
C THR A 23 -6.85 51.33 4.24
N SER A 24 -6.51 52.60 4.02
CA SER A 24 -6.71 53.29 2.74
C SER A 24 -5.67 52.89 1.69
N LEU A 25 -4.45 52.50 2.11
CA LEU A 25 -3.41 52.02 1.21
C LEU A 25 -3.66 50.57 0.75
N MET A 26 -4.17 49.70 1.61
CA MET A 26 -4.56 48.34 1.19
C MET A 26 -5.80 48.32 0.31
N SER A 27 -6.79 49.17 0.57
CA SER A 27 -7.94 49.32 -0.32
C SER A 27 -7.55 49.99 -1.63
N SER A 28 -6.60 50.94 -1.65
CA SER A 28 -6.12 51.52 -2.90
C SER A 28 -5.25 50.55 -3.72
N VAL A 29 -4.42 49.69 -3.11
CA VAL A 29 -3.64 48.66 -3.83
C VAL A 29 -4.52 47.51 -4.33
N LEU A 30 -5.53 47.09 -3.56
CA LEU A 30 -6.52 46.08 -3.99
C LEU A 30 -7.58 46.63 -4.97
N MET A 31 -7.76 47.96 -5.05
CA MET A 31 -8.67 48.61 -6.01
C MET A 31 -7.95 49.18 -7.24
N SER A 32 -6.62 49.38 -7.22
CA SER A 32 -5.82 49.85 -8.36
C SER A 32 -5.10 48.72 -9.13
N SER A 33 -5.02 47.53 -8.55
CA SER A 33 -4.72 46.27 -9.26
C SER A 33 -6.04 45.59 -9.62
N PRO A 34 -6.21 45.01 -10.84
CA PRO A 34 -7.44 44.28 -11.16
C PRO A 34 -7.63 43.21 -10.09
N SER A 35 -8.82 43.16 -9.50
CA SER A 35 -9.09 42.27 -8.38
C SER A 35 -8.68 40.81 -8.71
N PRO A 36 -8.36 39.98 -7.71
CA PRO A 36 -8.01 38.58 -7.95
C PRO A 36 -9.14 37.79 -8.65
N HIS A 37 -10.37 38.31 -8.64
CA HIS A 37 -11.57 37.64 -9.14
C HIS A 37 -11.66 37.63 -10.69
N PRO A 38 -11.43 38.74 -11.42
CA PRO A 38 -11.26 38.73 -12.88
C PRO A 38 -10.12 37.85 -13.38
N ILE A 39 -8.95 37.86 -12.73
CA ILE A 39 -7.80 37.05 -13.16
C ILE A 39 -8.09 35.54 -12.98
N GLN A 40 -8.68 35.14 -11.85
CA GLN A 40 -9.07 33.75 -11.64
C GLN A 40 -10.19 33.29 -12.60
N CYS A 41 -11.17 34.15 -12.92
CA CYS A 41 -12.21 33.84 -13.92
C CYS A 41 -11.62 33.75 -15.34
N LEU A 42 -10.79 34.72 -15.75
CA LEU A 42 -10.11 34.73 -17.05
C LEU A 42 -9.17 33.54 -17.24
N LEU A 43 -8.45 33.12 -16.19
CA LEU A 43 -7.55 31.98 -16.28
C LEU A 43 -8.29 30.64 -16.27
N LYS A 44 -9.42 30.50 -15.56
CA LYS A 44 -10.22 29.26 -15.56
C LYS A 44 -11.02 29.05 -16.85
N GLU A 45 -11.38 30.11 -17.56
CA GLU A 45 -12.28 30.05 -18.74
C GLU A 45 -11.56 29.99 -20.10
N THR A 46 -10.23 30.07 -20.16
CA THR A 46 -9.48 29.98 -21.43
C THR A 46 -8.70 28.65 -21.56
N PRO A 47 -9.33 27.56 -22.05
CA PRO A 47 -8.60 26.42 -22.56
C PRO A 47 -8.11 26.75 -23.98
N ASP A 48 -6.85 26.47 -24.28
CA ASP A 48 -6.27 26.52 -25.64
C ASP A 48 -6.41 27.83 -26.42
N LEU A 49 -5.55 28.81 -26.12
CA LEU A 49 -5.16 29.81 -27.12
C LEU A 49 -3.70 29.57 -27.48
N GLY A 50 -3.50 28.93 -28.64
CA GLY A 50 -2.20 28.73 -29.29
C GLY A 50 -1.46 30.02 -29.67
N ASP A 51 -2.08 31.18 -29.45
CA ASP A 51 -1.43 32.48 -29.45
C ASP A 51 -1.51 33.07 -28.04
N ILE A 52 -0.39 33.00 -27.32
CA ILE A 52 -0.24 33.70 -26.04
C ILE A 52 -0.33 35.20 -26.34
N ASN A 53 -1.43 35.82 -25.92
CA ASN A 53 -1.63 37.26 -26.06
C ASN A 53 -0.49 38.00 -25.34
N ASP A 54 0.41 38.63 -26.09
CA ASP A 54 1.57 39.39 -25.58
C ASP A 54 1.16 40.43 -24.53
N GLU A 55 -0.06 40.98 -24.64
CA GLU A 55 -0.62 41.92 -23.67
C GLU A 55 -0.89 41.24 -22.32
N LEU A 56 -1.43 40.02 -22.32
CA LEU A 56 -1.66 39.25 -21.09
C LEU A 56 -0.36 38.78 -20.47
N ARG A 57 0.64 38.41 -21.28
CA ARG A 57 1.99 38.12 -20.80
C ARG A 57 2.58 39.32 -20.06
N LEU A 58 2.60 40.49 -20.70
CA LEU A 58 3.19 41.71 -20.11
C LEU A 58 2.46 42.12 -18.82
N LYS A 59 1.12 41.99 -18.80
CA LYS A 59 0.32 42.24 -17.58
C LYS A 59 0.66 41.26 -16.46
N ALA A 60 0.83 39.97 -16.78
CA ALA A 60 1.21 38.95 -15.80
C ALA A 60 2.60 39.22 -15.22
N GLU A 61 3.58 39.54 -16.08
CA GLU A 61 4.95 39.88 -15.66
C GLU A 61 4.97 41.12 -14.75
N GLN A 62 4.29 42.20 -15.18
CA GLN A 62 4.17 43.41 -14.36
C GLN A 62 3.48 43.11 -13.03
N TRP A 63 2.39 42.33 -13.04
CA TRP A 63 1.70 41.98 -11.80
C TRP A 63 2.64 41.24 -10.85
N LEU A 64 3.31 40.17 -11.31
CA LEU A 64 4.27 39.39 -10.52
C LEU A 64 5.40 40.26 -9.96
N PHE A 65 5.95 41.16 -10.78
CA PHE A 65 7.01 42.06 -10.35
C PHE A 65 6.57 42.96 -9.18
N HIS A 66 5.34 43.49 -9.22
CA HIS A 66 4.80 44.38 -8.18
C HIS A 66 4.24 43.63 -6.97
N SER A 67 3.93 42.33 -7.09
CA SER A 67 3.27 41.54 -6.06
C SER A 67 4.18 40.53 -5.34
N LYS A 68 5.39 40.25 -5.86
CA LYS A 68 6.32 39.25 -5.30
C LYS A 68 6.66 39.41 -3.82
N TRP A 69 6.57 40.64 -3.29
CA TRP A 69 6.79 40.92 -1.87
C TRP A 69 5.72 40.32 -0.94
N LEU A 70 4.53 40.00 -1.45
CA LEU A 70 3.43 39.39 -0.68
C LEU A 70 3.81 38.02 -0.10
N VAL A 71 4.84 37.36 -0.64
CA VAL A 71 5.38 36.10 -0.09
C VAL A 71 6.07 36.32 1.26
N LEU A 72 6.71 37.48 1.48
CA LEU A 72 7.49 37.78 2.68
C LEU A 72 6.73 38.59 3.73
N SER A 73 5.57 39.14 3.42
CA SER A 73 4.82 39.97 4.36
C SER A 73 4.45 39.13 5.60
N SER A 74 4.91 39.57 6.77
CA SER A 74 4.78 38.82 8.03
C SER A 74 3.98 39.55 9.10
N GLN A 75 3.74 40.86 8.92
CA GLN A 75 3.28 41.73 10.00
C GLN A 75 1.84 42.27 9.81
N HIS A 76 1.27 42.30 8.60
CA HIS A 76 -0.02 42.98 8.37
C HIS A 76 -1.02 42.29 7.43
N GLU A 77 -0.71 41.11 6.88
CA GLU A 77 -1.56 40.47 5.88
C GLU A 77 -2.18 39.15 6.35
N CYS A 78 -3.42 38.92 5.93
CA CYS A 78 -4.14 37.68 6.17
C CYS A 78 -3.48 36.55 5.35
N LEU A 79 -3.16 35.42 5.97
CA LEU A 79 -2.59 34.26 5.28
C LEU A 79 -3.49 33.72 4.17
N VAL A 80 -4.80 33.94 4.27
CA VAL A 80 -5.76 33.63 3.19
C VAL A 80 -5.48 34.45 1.94
N THR A 81 -5.12 35.74 2.08
CA THR A 81 -4.74 36.58 0.93
C THR A 81 -3.45 36.09 0.29
N GLN A 82 -2.47 35.70 1.11
CA GLN A 82 -1.21 35.14 0.62
C GLN A 82 -1.43 33.79 -0.07
N GLU A 83 -2.34 32.97 0.44
CA GLU A 83 -2.71 31.70 -0.16
C GLU A 83 -3.34 31.89 -1.54
N VAL A 84 -4.32 32.79 -1.67
CA VAL A 84 -4.91 33.17 -2.97
C VAL A 84 -3.86 33.73 -3.92
N TYR A 85 -2.93 34.54 -3.40
CA TYR A 85 -1.80 35.03 -4.18
C TYR A 85 -0.96 33.87 -4.73
N LEU A 86 -0.56 32.91 -3.89
CA LEU A 86 0.22 31.75 -4.32
C LEU A 86 -0.51 30.90 -5.36
N GLN A 87 -1.84 30.74 -5.23
CA GLN A 87 -2.63 30.05 -6.27
C GLN A 87 -2.57 30.77 -7.61
N ILE A 88 -2.65 32.11 -7.63
CA ILE A 88 -2.53 32.89 -8.86
C ILE A 88 -1.13 32.75 -9.44
N VAL A 89 -0.08 32.85 -8.61
CA VAL A 89 1.30 32.65 -9.06
C VAL A 89 1.51 31.25 -9.62
N PHE A 90 0.94 30.21 -9.01
CA PHE A 90 0.96 28.84 -9.50
C PHE A 90 0.32 28.72 -10.90
N LEU A 91 -0.87 29.30 -11.08
CA LEU A 91 -1.55 29.33 -12.38
C LEU A 91 -0.73 30.09 -13.43
N LEU A 92 -0.17 31.24 -13.07
CA LEU A 92 0.69 32.02 -13.97
C LEU A 92 1.96 31.25 -14.32
N GLY A 93 2.60 30.58 -13.37
CA GLY A 93 3.74 29.71 -13.62
C GLY A 93 3.38 28.57 -14.57
N SER A 94 2.23 27.92 -14.42
CA SER A 94 1.84 26.82 -15.31
C SER A 94 1.68 27.24 -16.79
N ARG A 95 1.42 28.52 -17.08
CA ARG A 95 1.13 29.03 -18.43
C ARG A 95 2.20 29.94 -19.02
N TYR A 96 2.79 30.80 -18.19
CA TYR A 96 3.65 31.91 -18.62
C TYR A 96 5.09 31.77 -18.12
N PHE A 97 5.49 30.63 -17.55
CA PHE A 97 6.83 30.48 -16.96
C PHE A 97 7.96 30.87 -17.90
N LEU A 98 7.96 30.35 -19.15
CA LEU A 98 8.99 30.63 -20.17
C LEU A 98 8.96 32.07 -20.71
N TYR A 99 7.93 32.84 -20.36
CA TYR A 99 7.61 34.12 -20.95
C TYR A 99 7.81 35.30 -20.00
N VAL A 100 7.90 35.03 -18.71
CA VAL A 100 8.19 36.01 -17.65
C VAL A 100 9.69 35.96 -17.35
N GLN A 101 10.30 37.10 -17.03
CA GLN A 101 11.71 37.20 -16.67
C GLN A 101 12.08 36.23 -15.55
N THR A 102 13.16 35.46 -15.76
CA THR A 102 13.67 34.44 -14.84
C THR A 102 13.95 35.02 -13.45
N GLU A 103 14.46 36.25 -13.38
CA GLU A 103 14.81 36.95 -12.14
C GLU A 103 13.60 37.14 -11.22
N ILE A 104 12.40 37.32 -11.79
CA ILE A 104 11.16 37.45 -11.02
C ILE A 104 10.83 36.12 -10.33
N TRP A 105 10.98 35.00 -11.05
CA TRP A 105 10.74 33.68 -10.51
C TRP A 105 11.79 33.28 -9.48
N GLU A 106 13.06 33.59 -9.71
CA GLU A 106 14.15 33.37 -8.75
C GLU A 106 13.90 34.13 -7.44
N GLU A 107 13.44 35.38 -7.51
CA GLU A 107 13.11 36.15 -6.31
C GLU A 107 11.89 35.57 -5.57
N ILE A 108 10.86 35.14 -6.29
CA ILE A 108 9.71 34.43 -5.69
C ILE A 108 10.17 33.15 -5.00
N GLN A 109 11.03 32.34 -5.65
CA GLN A 109 11.59 31.13 -5.08
C GLN A 109 12.38 31.42 -3.80
N ALA A 110 13.29 32.39 -3.83
CA ALA A 110 14.08 32.80 -2.65
C ALA A 110 13.19 33.27 -1.50
N ASN A 111 12.11 33.99 -1.81
CA ASN A 111 11.13 34.45 -0.83
C ASN A 111 10.37 33.28 -0.20
N LEU A 112 9.97 32.28 -0.99
CA LEU A 112 9.32 31.06 -0.50
C LEU A 112 10.23 30.27 0.42
N GLU A 113 11.50 30.07 0.05
CA GLU A 113 12.48 29.36 0.88
C GLU A 113 12.78 30.07 2.20
N LYS A 114 12.90 31.40 2.15
CA LYS A 114 13.05 32.21 3.35
C LYS A 114 11.83 32.06 4.25
N ARG A 115 10.63 32.06 3.68
CA ARG A 115 9.38 31.94 4.43
C ARG A 115 9.18 30.55 5.03
N LEU A 116 9.43 29.49 4.28
CA LEU A 116 9.27 28.11 4.73
C LEU A 116 10.39 27.68 5.71
N PHE A 117 11.65 27.98 5.41
CA PHE A 117 12.77 27.39 6.16
C PHE A 117 13.41 28.31 7.21
N HIS A 118 13.25 29.64 7.12
CA HIS A 118 14.01 30.58 7.96
C HIS A 118 13.15 31.33 8.99
N GLN A 119 11.82 31.22 8.93
CA GLN A 119 10.96 31.90 9.89
C GLN A 119 10.89 31.12 11.22
N LYS A 120 11.90 31.34 12.07
CA LYS A 120 11.97 30.74 13.42
C LYS A 120 10.93 31.37 14.34
N GLY A 121 9.93 30.59 14.73
CA GLY A 121 9.04 30.90 15.84
C GLY A 121 7.69 30.25 15.68
N LEU A 122 7.27 29.49 16.70
CA LEU A 122 5.88 29.09 16.92
C LEU A 122 5.04 30.36 17.08
N SER A 123 4.64 30.95 15.95
CA SER A 123 3.54 31.91 15.94
C SER A 123 2.29 31.14 16.35
N PRO A 124 1.39 31.69 17.18
CA PRO A 124 0.12 31.02 17.49
C PRO A 124 -0.57 30.65 16.18
N VAL A 125 -1.06 29.40 16.08
CA VAL A 125 -1.71 28.82 14.88
C VAL A 125 -2.55 29.89 14.19
N LYS A 126 -2.07 30.36 13.02
CA LYS A 126 -2.76 31.40 12.27
C LYS A 126 -3.76 30.74 11.32
N ILE A 127 -4.96 31.29 11.25
CA ILE A 127 -5.97 30.84 10.29
C ILE A 127 -5.38 30.93 8.87
N GLY A 128 -5.39 29.82 8.14
CA GLY A 128 -4.88 29.73 6.77
C GLY A 128 -3.39 29.33 6.65
N GLU A 129 -2.68 29.10 7.76
CA GLU A 129 -1.27 28.71 7.74
C GLU A 129 -1.01 27.38 7.03
N CYS A 130 -1.81 26.36 7.34
CA CYS A 130 -1.75 25.06 6.66
C CYS A 130 -1.93 25.19 5.13
N LEU A 131 -2.92 25.97 4.70
CA LEU A 131 -3.20 26.19 3.27
C LEU A 131 -2.07 26.97 2.59
N PHE A 132 -1.56 28.02 3.24
CA PHE A 132 -0.41 28.76 2.75
C PHE A 132 0.82 27.85 2.60
N GLN A 133 1.16 27.08 3.64
CA GLN A 133 2.32 26.17 3.63
C GLN A 133 2.20 25.11 2.53
N LYS A 134 1.00 24.55 2.35
CA LYS A 134 0.70 23.61 1.25
C LYS A 134 0.95 24.24 -0.12
N GLN A 135 0.40 25.42 -0.40
CA GLN A 135 0.57 26.10 -1.69
C GLN A 135 2.01 26.57 -1.91
N ALA A 136 2.67 27.06 -0.86
CA ALA A 136 4.06 27.50 -0.91
C ALA A 136 5.00 26.34 -1.23
N ALA A 137 4.78 25.17 -0.61
CA ALA A 137 5.52 23.95 -0.88
C ALA A 137 5.35 23.49 -2.35
N GLN A 138 4.11 23.47 -2.86
CA GLN A 138 3.83 23.10 -4.25
C GLN A 138 4.52 24.02 -5.25
N LEU A 139 4.40 25.34 -5.05
CA LEU A 139 5.02 26.32 -5.92
C LEU A 139 6.55 26.27 -5.84
N LEU A 140 7.13 26.07 -4.66
CA LEU A 140 8.58 25.93 -4.49
C LEU A 140 9.13 24.74 -5.27
N LEU A 141 8.47 23.57 -5.20
CA LEU A 141 8.87 22.38 -5.96
C LEU A 141 8.75 22.62 -7.46
N GLN A 142 7.66 23.23 -7.93
CA GLN A 142 7.49 23.61 -9.33
C GLN A 142 8.60 24.53 -9.82
N LEU A 143 8.89 25.61 -9.09
CA LEU A 143 9.92 26.58 -9.48
C LEU A 143 11.31 25.94 -9.47
N THR A 144 11.59 25.08 -8.49
CA THR A 144 12.86 24.35 -8.41
C THR A 144 13.10 23.48 -9.64
N VAL A 145 12.06 22.79 -10.12
CA VAL A 145 12.14 21.97 -11.33
C VAL A 145 12.19 22.82 -12.60
N SER A 146 11.43 23.92 -12.64
CA SER A 146 11.25 24.71 -13.87
C SER A 146 12.40 25.68 -14.15
N LEU A 147 13.05 26.25 -13.13
CA LEU A 147 14.11 27.27 -13.29
C LEU A 147 15.47 26.70 -13.70
N GLN A 148 15.68 25.39 -13.55
CA GLN A 148 16.98 24.78 -13.78
C GLN A 148 17.10 24.31 -15.23
N THR A 149 18.13 24.83 -15.92
CA THR A 149 18.33 24.57 -17.35
C THR A 149 19.16 23.33 -17.63
N THR A 150 19.92 22.82 -16.65
CA THR A 150 20.75 21.62 -16.80
C THR A 150 20.35 20.53 -15.81
N PRO A 151 20.38 19.24 -16.20
CA PRO A 151 20.00 18.13 -15.31
C PRO A 151 20.85 18.06 -14.02
N GLN A 152 22.14 18.36 -14.11
CA GLN A 152 23.07 18.28 -12.98
C GLN A 152 22.79 19.34 -11.91
N THR A 153 22.59 20.60 -12.32
CA THR A 153 22.26 21.68 -11.39
C THR A 153 20.84 21.53 -10.83
N LEU A 154 19.92 21.01 -11.65
CA LEU A 154 18.56 20.68 -11.25
C LEU A 154 18.56 19.67 -10.09
N PHE A 155 19.27 18.55 -10.25
CA PHE A 155 19.22 17.51 -9.23
C PHE A 155 19.82 17.96 -7.90
N HIS A 156 21.03 18.56 -7.89
CA HIS A 156 21.64 19.04 -6.65
C HIS A 156 20.73 20.02 -5.92
N ARG A 157 20.07 20.92 -6.65
CA ARG A 157 19.14 21.88 -6.04
C ARG A 157 17.86 21.21 -5.53
N LEU A 158 17.30 20.28 -6.30
CA LEU A 158 16.12 19.54 -5.91
C LEU A 158 16.39 18.68 -4.67
N GLU A 159 17.51 17.98 -4.61
CA GLU A 159 17.96 17.20 -3.44
C GLU A 159 18.00 18.07 -2.18
N GLU A 160 18.65 19.23 -2.24
CA GLU A 160 18.71 20.18 -1.12
C GLU A 160 17.32 20.62 -0.63
N VAL A 161 16.42 20.94 -1.57
CA VAL A 161 15.04 21.36 -1.27
C VAL A 161 14.24 20.20 -0.67
N LEU A 162 14.32 19.00 -1.25
CA LEU A 162 13.61 17.82 -0.76
C LEU A 162 14.01 17.49 0.68
N VAL A 163 15.32 17.47 0.99
CA VAL A 163 15.83 17.19 2.33
C VAL A 163 15.31 18.21 3.36
N LYS A 164 15.33 19.50 3.02
CA LYS A 164 14.79 20.56 3.88
C LYS A 164 13.28 20.42 4.10
N MET A 165 12.53 19.98 3.10
CA MET A 165 11.08 19.82 3.21
C MET A 165 10.67 18.54 3.95
N PHE A 166 11.40 17.43 3.78
CA PHE A 166 11.16 16.19 4.55
C PHE A 166 11.44 16.38 6.05
N THR A 167 12.40 17.23 6.39
CA THR A 167 12.77 17.56 7.77
C THR A 167 11.96 18.72 8.35
N HIS A 168 10.97 19.23 7.61
CA HIS A 168 10.12 20.33 8.05
C HIS A 168 9.21 19.93 9.22
N GLN A 169 8.72 20.90 10.00
CA GLN A 169 7.83 20.65 11.15
C GLN A 169 6.35 20.58 10.78
N SER A 170 5.93 21.27 9.71
CA SER A 170 4.55 21.24 9.22
C SER A 170 4.26 19.97 8.43
N TYR A 171 3.14 19.34 8.77
CA TYR A 171 2.56 18.18 8.11
C TYR A 171 2.30 18.43 6.61
N GLU A 172 1.80 19.62 6.28
CA GLU A 172 1.42 20.01 4.93
C GLU A 172 2.63 20.06 4.00
N VAL A 173 3.75 20.62 4.48
CA VAL A 173 5.00 20.67 3.71
C VAL A 173 5.54 19.26 3.46
N ILE A 174 5.60 18.42 4.51
CA ILE A 174 6.06 17.03 4.37
C ILE A 174 5.17 16.27 3.39
N THR A 175 3.85 16.34 3.55
CA THR A 175 2.88 15.61 2.73
C THR A 175 2.94 16.01 1.26
N VAL A 176 3.01 17.32 0.96
CA VAL A 176 3.17 17.81 -0.41
C VAL A 176 4.46 17.29 -1.03
N THR A 177 5.55 17.25 -0.26
CA THR A 177 6.86 16.77 -0.73
C THR A 177 6.83 15.28 -1.02
N LEU A 178 6.29 14.47 -0.10
CA LEU A 178 6.14 13.02 -0.30
C LEU A 178 5.28 12.71 -1.52
N ASN A 179 4.14 13.40 -1.67
CA ASN A 179 3.25 13.20 -2.82
C ASN A 179 3.87 13.68 -4.13
N PHE A 180 4.65 14.76 -4.12
CA PHE A 180 5.42 15.19 -5.30
C PHE A 180 6.39 14.10 -5.74
N VAL A 181 7.17 13.55 -4.81
CA VAL A 181 8.11 12.48 -5.14
C VAL A 181 7.34 11.24 -5.62
N LEU A 182 6.25 10.83 -4.95
CA LEU A 182 5.42 9.71 -5.44
C LEU A 182 4.91 9.94 -6.86
N CYS A 183 4.45 11.16 -7.21
CA CYS A 183 4.09 11.51 -8.60
C CYS A 183 5.26 11.42 -9.59
N VAL A 184 6.50 11.67 -9.15
CA VAL A 184 7.68 11.49 -10.00
C VAL A 184 7.93 10.01 -10.29
N PHE A 185 7.69 9.13 -9.30
CA PHE A 185 7.95 7.69 -9.39
C PHE A 185 6.82 6.87 -10.02
N GLU A 186 5.56 7.17 -9.71
CA GLU A 186 4.41 6.43 -10.20
C GLU A 186 4.07 6.86 -11.64
N ASN A 187 3.97 5.90 -12.56
CA ASN A 187 3.26 6.14 -13.82
C ASN A 187 1.76 6.29 -13.50
N ILE A 188 1.07 7.19 -14.22
CA ILE A 188 -0.36 7.54 -14.04
C ILE A 188 -1.29 6.30 -13.93
N THR A 189 -0.85 5.14 -14.41
CA THR A 189 -1.60 3.88 -14.45
C THR A 189 -1.62 3.07 -13.14
N GLU A 190 -0.69 3.29 -12.20
CA GLU A 190 -0.60 2.53 -10.94
C GLU A 190 -1.12 3.32 -9.71
N ILE A 191 -1.75 4.47 -9.94
CA ILE A 191 -2.32 5.27 -8.86
C ILE A 191 -3.42 4.44 -8.20
N ASP A 192 -3.13 3.90 -7.01
CA ASP A 192 -4.09 3.21 -6.13
C ASP A 192 -5.44 3.94 -6.15
N TYR A 193 -6.46 3.30 -6.72
CA TYR A 193 -7.81 3.85 -6.94
C TYR A 193 -8.54 4.27 -5.64
N GLU A 194 -7.95 4.03 -4.47
CA GLU A 194 -8.55 4.33 -3.16
C GLU A 194 -7.89 5.49 -2.39
N ASN A 195 -6.84 6.14 -2.90
CA ASN A 195 -6.31 7.33 -2.22
C ASN A 195 -7.10 8.59 -2.64
N GLU A 196 -8.24 8.85 -2.00
CA GLU A 196 -8.93 10.15 -2.06
C GLU A 196 -8.12 11.31 -1.44
N ASP A 197 -7.00 11.02 -0.77
CA ASP A 197 -6.21 11.98 0.00
C ASP A 197 -4.93 12.51 -0.68
N TRP A 198 -4.79 12.33 -2.01
CA TRP A 198 -3.79 13.12 -2.74
C TRP A 198 -4.29 14.56 -2.73
N ASN A 199 -3.88 15.30 -1.71
CA ASN A 199 -4.10 16.73 -1.54
C ASN A 199 -3.54 17.57 -2.72
N LEU A 200 -3.07 16.95 -3.80
CA LEU A 200 -2.58 17.57 -5.03
C LEU A 200 -3.72 17.65 -6.06
N THR A 201 -3.84 18.79 -6.71
CA THR A 201 -4.79 18.95 -7.83
C THR A 201 -4.33 18.12 -9.02
N GLU A 202 -5.28 17.64 -9.83
CA GLU A 202 -4.98 16.88 -11.06
C GLU A 202 -4.05 17.66 -12.00
N ALA A 203 -4.22 18.99 -12.05
CA ALA A 203 -3.34 19.89 -12.79
C ALA A 203 -1.87 19.84 -12.28
N TYR A 204 -1.67 19.74 -10.96
CA TYR A 204 -0.33 19.61 -10.39
C TYR A 204 0.30 18.26 -10.75
N LYS A 205 -0.45 17.15 -10.64
CA LYS A 205 0.04 15.81 -11.02
C LYS A 205 0.49 15.78 -12.49
N ASN A 206 -0.35 16.28 -13.38
CA ASN A 206 -0.04 16.39 -14.82
C ASN A 206 1.19 17.28 -15.07
N GLY A 207 1.35 18.36 -14.30
CA GLY A 207 2.56 19.18 -14.31
C GLY A 207 3.82 18.40 -13.96
N VAL A 208 3.80 17.65 -12.85
CA VAL A 208 4.91 16.81 -12.39
C VAL A 208 5.29 15.77 -13.45
N HIS A 209 4.33 15.05 -14.02
CA HIS A 209 4.59 14.08 -15.08
C HIS A 209 5.17 14.74 -16.34
N SER A 210 4.63 15.91 -16.74
CA SER A 210 5.20 16.66 -17.86
C SER A 210 6.65 17.07 -17.60
N TRP A 211 7.01 17.45 -16.37
CA TRP A 211 8.39 17.80 -16.04
C TRP A 211 9.30 16.58 -16.07
N ASN A 212 8.86 15.46 -15.50
CA ASN A 212 9.62 14.21 -15.53
C ASN A 212 9.90 13.75 -16.96
N ASN A 213 8.88 13.80 -17.83
CA ASN A 213 8.99 13.45 -19.24
C ASN A 213 9.94 14.39 -20.02
N ARG A 214 9.92 15.69 -19.75
CA ARG A 214 10.85 16.66 -20.35
C ARG A 214 12.30 16.42 -19.93
N SER A 215 12.50 15.91 -18.71
CA SER A 215 13.82 15.54 -18.20
C SER A 215 14.30 14.16 -18.66
N SER A 216 13.61 13.49 -19.60
CA SER A 216 13.93 12.15 -20.07
C SER A 216 14.08 11.11 -18.95
N LEU A 217 13.25 11.20 -17.90
CA LEU A 217 13.30 10.34 -16.70
C LEU A 217 14.56 10.48 -15.83
N VAL A 218 15.47 11.41 -16.15
CA VAL A 218 16.70 11.65 -15.37
C VAL A 218 16.38 11.99 -13.91
N LEU A 219 15.26 12.69 -13.64
CA LEU A 219 14.85 13.01 -12.27
C LEU A 219 14.56 11.77 -11.42
N VAL A 220 13.91 10.75 -11.98
CA VAL A 220 13.62 9.50 -11.25
C VAL A 220 14.92 8.79 -10.90
N ASP A 221 15.81 8.65 -11.87
CA ASP A 221 17.06 7.91 -11.70
C ASP A 221 18.00 8.61 -10.71
N GLU A 222 18.14 9.93 -10.80
CA GLU A 222 18.97 10.71 -9.88
C GLU A 222 18.42 10.68 -8.44
N ILE A 223 17.09 10.82 -8.26
CA ILE A 223 16.48 10.67 -6.93
C ILE A 223 16.73 9.24 -6.41
N LYS A 224 16.54 8.21 -7.23
CA LYS A 224 16.75 6.80 -6.84
C LYS A 224 18.17 6.49 -6.38
N ILE A 225 19.19 7.23 -6.81
CA ILE A 225 20.59 7.01 -6.38
C ILE A 225 21.02 7.97 -5.27
N SER A 226 20.17 8.91 -4.85
CA SER A 226 20.45 9.87 -3.79
C SER A 226 20.53 9.19 -2.42
N VAL A 227 21.75 9.02 -1.92
CA VAL A 227 22.00 8.54 -0.54
C VAL A 227 21.38 9.47 0.50
N ILE A 228 21.43 10.79 0.27
CA ILE A 228 20.94 11.79 1.23
C ILE A 228 19.42 11.74 1.34
N VAL A 229 18.70 11.64 0.21
CA VAL A 229 17.24 11.49 0.21
C VAL A 229 16.83 10.17 0.85
N MET A 230 17.50 9.06 0.53
CA MET A 230 17.24 7.76 1.17
C MET A 230 17.39 7.84 2.69
N GLN A 231 18.53 8.35 3.18
CA GLN A 231 18.77 8.49 4.62
C GLN A 231 17.70 9.37 5.28
N THR A 232 17.34 10.48 4.64
CA THR A 232 16.31 11.40 5.17
C THR A 232 14.93 10.74 5.25
N LEU A 233 14.53 9.97 4.23
CA LEU A 233 13.25 9.24 4.23
C LEU A 233 13.24 8.17 5.31
N VAL A 234 14.35 7.47 5.50
CA VAL A 234 14.47 6.44 6.52
C VAL A 234 14.44 7.05 7.93
N ASP A 235 15.16 8.15 8.16
CA ASP A 235 15.10 8.90 9.43
C ASP A 235 13.68 9.39 9.70
N LEU A 236 12.97 9.84 8.66
CA LEU A 236 11.57 10.23 8.74
C LEU A 236 10.65 9.05 9.08
N ALA A 237 10.92 7.85 8.59
CA ALA A 237 10.19 6.63 8.93
C ALA A 237 10.40 6.22 10.41
N LEU A 238 11.60 6.45 10.94
CA LEU A 238 11.97 6.11 12.32
C LEU A 238 11.40 7.07 13.36
N ARG A 239 10.96 8.26 12.95
CA ARG A 239 10.36 9.25 13.86
C ARG A 239 9.04 8.75 14.44
N GLU A 240 8.92 8.78 15.77
CA GLU A 240 7.69 8.38 16.46
C GLU A 240 6.56 9.40 16.31
N ASP A 241 6.90 10.68 16.14
CA ASP A 241 5.98 11.83 16.12
C ASP A 241 5.37 12.16 14.75
N ILE A 242 5.64 11.35 13.73
CA ILE A 242 5.14 11.56 12.37
C ILE A 242 3.68 11.11 12.23
N TYR A 243 2.88 11.90 11.51
CA TYR A 243 1.50 11.56 11.16
C TYR A 243 1.43 10.28 10.31
N HIS A 244 0.44 9.41 10.58
CA HIS A 244 0.27 8.14 9.87
C HIS A 244 0.20 8.28 8.34
N GLY A 245 -0.44 9.33 7.82
CA GLY A 245 -0.51 9.61 6.37
C GLY A 245 0.87 9.87 5.76
N CYS A 246 1.74 10.61 6.46
CA CYS A 246 3.12 10.79 6.03
C CYS A 246 3.90 9.48 6.14
N ARG A 247 3.75 8.73 7.25
CA ARG A 247 4.43 7.44 7.45
C ARG A 247 4.10 6.45 6.33
N LYS A 248 2.82 6.34 5.96
CA LYS A 248 2.35 5.56 4.79
C LYS A 248 3.08 5.97 3.52
N SER A 249 3.10 7.27 3.19
CA SER A 249 3.74 7.76 1.97
C SER A 249 5.26 7.58 1.98
N VAL A 250 5.91 7.67 3.16
CA VAL A 250 7.34 7.37 3.32
C VAL A 250 7.61 5.91 2.98
N PHE A 251 6.85 4.95 3.51
CA PHE A 251 7.03 3.54 3.16
C PHE A 251 6.73 3.26 1.68
N ARG A 252 5.67 3.86 1.11
CA ARG A 252 5.41 3.75 -0.34
C ARG A 252 6.59 4.26 -1.16
N LEU A 253 7.24 5.35 -0.74
CA LEU A 253 8.46 5.83 -1.39
C LEU A 253 9.63 4.89 -1.18
N LEU A 254 9.90 4.44 0.04
CA LEU A 254 11.02 3.56 0.37
C LEU A 254 11.00 2.25 -0.43
N HIS A 255 9.83 1.76 -0.82
CA HIS A 255 9.70 0.63 -1.76
C HIS A 255 10.41 0.86 -3.11
N HIS A 256 10.54 2.11 -3.57
CA HIS A 256 11.25 2.46 -4.80
C HIS A 256 12.77 2.67 -4.64
N PHE A 257 13.30 2.69 -3.41
CA PHE A 257 14.71 2.94 -3.14
C PHE A 257 15.44 1.65 -2.76
N ARG A 258 16.14 1.06 -3.75
CA ARG A 258 16.67 -0.30 -3.61
C ARG A 258 17.58 -0.49 -2.41
N GLU A 259 18.44 0.49 -2.22
CA GLU A 259 19.54 0.45 -1.27
C GLU A 259 19.24 1.24 0.00
N ALA A 260 18.01 1.76 0.18
CA ALA A 260 17.69 2.63 1.31
C ALA A 260 18.05 1.99 2.65
N PHE A 261 17.68 0.73 2.85
CA PHE A 261 18.01 -0.02 4.07
C PHE A 261 19.44 -0.53 4.14
N LEU A 262 20.24 -0.43 3.07
CA LEU A 262 21.66 -0.82 3.08
C LEU A 262 22.58 0.37 3.36
N VAL A 263 22.18 1.55 2.92
CA VAL A 263 23.01 2.75 2.96
C VAL A 263 22.87 3.50 4.29
N CYS A 264 21.78 3.28 5.04
CA CYS A 264 21.54 4.05 6.24
C CYS A 264 22.45 3.67 7.40
N GLN A 265 22.97 4.65 8.15
CA GLN A 265 23.97 4.43 9.21
C GLN A 265 23.54 3.45 10.31
N TRP A 266 22.24 3.40 10.64
CA TRP A 266 21.67 2.44 11.59
C TRP A 266 21.66 0.99 11.05
N ALA A 267 21.69 0.82 9.72
CA ALA A 267 21.88 -0.45 9.04
C ALA A 267 23.36 -0.74 8.70
N VAL A 268 24.22 0.29 8.59
CA VAL A 268 25.67 0.16 8.38
C VAL A 268 26.39 -0.39 9.63
N ASN A 269 25.83 -0.20 10.83
CA ASN A 269 26.20 -0.99 12.02
C ASN A 269 25.60 -2.41 12.04
N GLY A 270 24.97 -2.82 10.94
CA GLY A 270 25.07 -4.18 10.45
C GLY A 270 24.28 -5.21 11.24
N ASN A 271 22.98 -5.02 11.39
CA ASN A 271 22.15 -6.17 11.67
C ASN A 271 20.89 -6.16 10.82
N THR A 272 20.89 -6.95 9.74
CA THR A 272 19.70 -7.38 8.99
C THR A 272 18.54 -7.70 9.93
N ILE A 273 18.87 -8.28 11.10
CA ILE A 273 17.96 -8.57 12.20
C ILE A 273 17.21 -7.33 12.68
N VAL A 274 17.90 -6.22 12.97
CA VAL A 274 17.27 -5.00 13.52
C VAL A 274 16.31 -4.38 12.51
N VAL A 275 16.69 -4.37 11.22
CA VAL A 275 15.80 -3.89 10.14
C VAL A 275 14.57 -4.78 10.03
N MET A 276 14.77 -6.10 10.01
CA MET A 276 13.67 -7.07 9.89
C MET A 276 12.73 -7.02 11.09
N GLU A 277 13.27 -7.02 12.32
CA GLU A 277 12.52 -6.87 13.56
C GLU A 277 11.72 -5.57 13.56
N TRP A 278 12.33 -4.47 13.14
CA TRP A 278 11.66 -3.17 13.05
C TRP A 278 10.52 -3.20 12.04
N LEU A 279 10.73 -3.72 10.83
CA LEU A 279 9.68 -3.84 9.80
C LEU A 279 8.51 -4.72 10.28
N LEU A 280 8.79 -5.89 10.87
CA LEU A 280 7.77 -6.78 11.43
C LEU A 280 6.99 -6.11 12.56
N ARG A 281 7.67 -5.37 13.43
CA ARG A 281 7.02 -4.57 14.47
C ARG A 281 6.10 -3.51 13.86
N GLN A 282 6.52 -2.83 12.79
CA GLN A 282 5.69 -1.85 12.10
C GLN A 282 4.45 -2.50 11.43
N CYS A 283 4.58 -3.69 10.82
CA CYS A 283 3.43 -4.42 10.27
C CYS A 283 2.36 -4.74 11.33
N ARG A 284 2.77 -5.02 12.58
CA ARG A 284 1.85 -5.39 13.68
C ARG A 284 1.23 -4.20 14.42
N GLN A 285 2.02 -3.14 14.63
CA GLN A 285 1.63 -2.03 15.51
C GLN A 285 0.88 -0.93 14.78
N GLU A 286 1.11 -0.78 13.48
CA GLU A 286 0.53 0.30 12.71
C GLU A 286 -0.89 -0.01 12.23
N HIS A 287 -1.64 1.05 11.92
CA HIS A 287 -2.90 0.94 11.20
C HIS A 287 -2.70 0.20 9.86
N GLU A 288 -3.68 -0.57 9.41
CA GLU A 288 -3.58 -1.39 8.17
C GLU A 288 -3.06 -0.59 6.97
N ASN A 289 -3.53 0.66 6.83
CA ASN A 289 -3.09 1.64 5.83
C ASN A 289 -1.57 1.91 5.77
N VAL A 290 -0.83 1.67 6.85
CA VAL A 290 0.64 1.76 6.87
C VAL A 290 1.25 0.36 6.75
N GLY A 291 0.66 -0.64 7.41
CA GLY A 291 1.13 -2.02 7.42
C GLY A 291 1.34 -2.60 6.02
N TYR A 292 0.44 -2.33 5.07
CA TYR A 292 0.60 -2.85 3.70
C TYR A 292 1.81 -2.24 2.98
N ALA A 293 2.10 -0.95 3.22
CA ALA A 293 3.25 -0.28 2.63
C ALA A 293 4.56 -0.80 3.25
N VAL A 294 4.56 -1.07 4.56
CA VAL A 294 5.66 -1.72 5.26
C VAL A 294 5.91 -3.12 4.71
N LEU A 295 4.85 -3.92 4.47
CA LEU A 295 4.96 -5.25 3.88
C LEU A 295 5.65 -5.21 2.50
N ARG A 296 5.30 -4.24 1.64
CA ARG A 296 5.98 -4.04 0.35
C ARG A 296 7.45 -3.68 0.51
N CYS A 297 7.79 -2.80 1.46
CA CYS A 297 9.19 -2.50 1.80
C CYS A 297 9.95 -3.74 2.29
N MET A 298 9.31 -4.57 3.11
CA MET A 298 9.90 -5.79 3.62
C MET A 298 10.19 -6.80 2.50
N GLY A 299 9.25 -7.00 1.56
CA GLY A 299 9.47 -7.84 0.38
C GLY A 299 10.67 -7.36 -0.43
N TYR A 300 10.75 -6.06 -0.62
CA TYR A 300 11.87 -5.45 -1.34
C TYR A 300 13.22 -5.65 -0.61
N PHE A 301 13.24 -5.47 0.71
CA PHE A 301 14.42 -5.70 1.54
C PHE A 301 14.90 -7.16 1.44
N ILE A 302 13.99 -8.12 1.44
CA ILE A 302 14.32 -9.56 1.31
C ILE A 302 14.91 -9.87 -0.05
N GLN A 303 14.33 -9.32 -1.12
CA GLN A 303 14.86 -9.48 -2.47
C GLN A 303 16.32 -9.02 -2.55
N VAL A 304 16.60 -7.81 -2.06
CA VAL A 304 17.95 -7.25 -2.00
C VAL A 304 18.88 -8.12 -1.16
N HIS A 305 18.40 -8.62 -0.02
CA HIS A 305 19.17 -9.50 0.86
C HIS A 305 19.58 -10.80 0.16
N LEU A 306 18.67 -11.43 -0.57
CA LEU A 306 18.90 -12.66 -1.33
C LEU A 306 19.85 -12.44 -2.53
N GLU A 307 19.67 -11.35 -3.27
CA GLU A 307 20.46 -11.05 -4.47
C GLU A 307 21.90 -10.64 -4.13
N ASN A 308 22.09 -9.79 -3.11
CA ASN A 308 23.41 -9.30 -2.71
C ASN A 308 24.18 -10.27 -1.82
N LYS A 309 23.60 -11.43 -1.46
CA LYS A 309 24.19 -12.45 -0.59
C LYS A 309 24.79 -11.83 0.67
N LEU A 310 24.04 -10.94 1.33
CA LEU A 310 24.52 -10.23 2.51
C LEU A 310 24.97 -11.23 3.58
N GLN A 311 26.11 -10.96 4.20
CA GLN A 311 26.80 -11.93 5.07
C GLN A 311 26.01 -12.26 6.36
N VAL A 312 25.12 -11.36 6.80
CA VAL A 312 24.33 -11.53 8.02
C VAL A 312 22.98 -12.16 7.69
N PRO A 313 22.75 -13.46 7.99
CA PRO A 313 21.53 -14.13 7.62
C PRO A 313 20.32 -13.59 8.38
N ILE A 314 19.15 -13.61 7.74
CA ILE A 314 17.86 -13.46 8.42
C ILE A 314 17.69 -14.63 9.40
N LEU A 315 17.39 -14.35 10.67
CA LEU A 315 17.16 -15.43 11.64
C LEU A 315 15.85 -16.17 11.33
N PRO A 316 15.80 -17.50 11.56
CA PRO A 316 14.61 -18.31 11.27
C PRO A 316 13.35 -17.82 11.97
N GLU A 317 13.46 -17.26 13.19
CA GLU A 317 12.31 -16.73 13.93
C GLU A 317 11.64 -15.54 13.22
N TYR A 318 12.41 -14.59 12.70
CA TYR A 318 11.88 -13.46 11.92
C TYR A 318 11.35 -13.92 10.56
N ALA A 319 11.97 -14.95 9.97
CA ALA A 319 11.47 -15.54 8.73
C ALA A 319 10.11 -16.21 8.93
N SER A 320 9.93 -16.99 10.00
CA SER A 320 8.64 -17.56 10.37
C SER A 320 7.61 -16.46 10.66
N GLU A 321 7.98 -15.42 11.40
CA GLU A 321 7.08 -14.31 11.72
C GLU A 321 6.64 -13.53 10.47
N MET A 322 7.54 -13.32 9.52
CA MET A 322 7.24 -12.74 8.22
C MET A 322 6.23 -13.58 7.45
N CYS A 323 6.42 -14.90 7.39
CA CYS A 323 5.48 -15.80 6.70
C CYS A 323 4.11 -15.77 7.36
N SER A 324 4.05 -15.75 8.70
CA SER A 324 2.79 -15.60 9.44
C SER A 324 2.12 -14.26 9.17
N THR A 325 2.88 -13.16 9.16
CA THR A 325 2.38 -11.82 8.83
C THR A 325 1.81 -11.79 7.41
N LEU A 326 2.48 -12.44 6.45
CA LEU A 326 2.02 -12.52 5.06
C LEU A 326 0.71 -13.31 4.94
N LEU A 327 0.60 -14.44 5.64
CA LEU A 327 -0.64 -15.21 5.71
C LEU A 327 -1.76 -14.37 6.34
N GLU A 328 -1.50 -13.69 7.45
CA GLU A 328 -2.46 -12.81 8.10
C GLU A 328 -2.95 -11.70 7.17
N PHE A 329 -2.04 -11.09 6.39
CA PHE A 329 -2.38 -10.06 5.40
C PHE A 329 -3.18 -10.60 4.21
N SER A 330 -3.13 -11.91 3.95
CA SER A 330 -3.90 -12.56 2.88
C SER A 330 -5.33 -12.93 3.26
N LEU A 331 -5.68 -12.88 4.54
CA LEU A 331 -7.00 -13.30 5.02
C LEU A 331 -8.10 -12.33 4.57
N ALA A 332 -9.31 -12.86 4.35
CA ALA A 332 -10.44 -12.10 3.81
C ALA A 332 -10.88 -10.93 4.71
N GLU A 333 -10.63 -11.01 6.02
CA GLU A 333 -10.94 -9.96 7.00
C GLU A 333 -10.05 -8.72 6.85
N ARG A 334 -8.92 -8.83 6.16
CA ARG A 334 -8.00 -7.70 5.92
C ARG A 334 -8.48 -6.84 4.77
N SER A 335 -8.12 -5.56 4.80
CA SER A 335 -8.41 -4.64 3.69
C SER A 335 -7.83 -5.11 2.36
N PHE A 336 -8.46 -4.69 1.26
CA PHE A 336 -8.03 -4.98 -0.12
C PHE A 336 -6.53 -4.66 -0.33
N LEU A 337 -6.05 -3.52 0.17
CA LEU A 337 -4.65 -3.11 0.04
C LEU A 337 -3.67 -4.06 0.73
N CYS A 338 -4.05 -4.66 1.88
CA CYS A 338 -3.24 -5.67 2.55
C CYS A 338 -3.14 -6.94 1.71
N ARG A 339 -4.27 -7.46 1.23
CA ARG A 339 -4.33 -8.69 0.41
C ARG A 339 -3.62 -8.52 -0.92
N GLN A 340 -3.81 -7.38 -1.59
CA GLN A 340 -3.08 -7.02 -2.79
C GLN A 340 -1.57 -6.91 -2.53
N SER A 341 -1.15 -6.31 -1.42
CA SER A 341 0.28 -6.19 -1.08
C SER A 341 0.91 -7.54 -0.73
N ALA A 342 0.16 -8.46 -0.13
CA ALA A 342 0.59 -9.84 0.08
C ALA A 342 0.80 -10.57 -1.26
N ALA A 343 -0.11 -10.39 -2.23
CA ALA A 343 0.04 -10.94 -3.57
C ALA A 343 1.30 -10.40 -4.27
N ILE A 344 1.51 -9.07 -4.25
CA ILE A 344 2.71 -8.43 -4.83
C ILE A 344 3.98 -8.96 -4.17
N PHE A 345 4.01 -9.03 -2.84
CA PHE A 345 5.14 -9.58 -2.10
C PHE A 345 5.50 -10.99 -2.59
N LEU A 346 4.51 -11.87 -2.75
CA LEU A 346 4.71 -13.25 -3.20
C LEU A 346 5.24 -13.32 -4.64
N ILE A 347 4.76 -12.45 -5.52
CA ILE A 347 5.18 -12.38 -6.93
C ILE A 347 6.64 -11.93 -7.00
N ASP A 348 6.96 -10.81 -6.35
CA ASP A 348 8.30 -10.24 -6.34
C ASP A 348 9.32 -11.17 -5.66
N ASN A 349 8.86 -11.95 -4.67
CA ASN A 349 9.67 -12.88 -3.89
C ASN A 349 9.33 -14.36 -4.17
N CYS A 350 8.93 -14.70 -5.40
CA CYS A 350 8.49 -16.06 -5.74
C CYS A 350 9.57 -17.14 -5.49
N SER A 351 10.86 -16.77 -5.45
CA SER A 351 11.96 -17.67 -5.08
C SER A 351 11.84 -18.25 -3.67
N LEU A 352 11.12 -17.57 -2.76
CA LEU A 352 10.78 -18.06 -1.43
C LEU A 352 9.85 -19.29 -1.50
N LEU A 353 8.89 -19.29 -2.43
CA LEU A 353 7.94 -20.40 -2.62
C LEU A 353 8.62 -21.67 -3.15
N SER A 354 9.70 -21.52 -3.92
CA SER A 354 10.55 -22.63 -4.36
C SER A 354 11.43 -23.22 -3.24
N GLY A 355 11.43 -22.59 -2.06
CA GLY A 355 12.21 -23.01 -0.90
C GLY A 355 13.72 -22.82 -1.04
N ASN A 356 14.15 -21.97 -1.98
CA ASN A 356 15.58 -21.75 -2.24
C ASN A 356 16.22 -20.81 -1.20
N ALA A 357 15.42 -20.13 -0.38
CA ALA A 357 15.90 -19.28 0.69
C ALA A 357 16.39 -20.12 1.89
N PRO A 358 17.67 -20.02 2.28
CA PRO A 358 18.26 -20.89 3.31
C PRO A 358 17.75 -20.62 4.72
N PHE A 359 17.13 -19.47 4.96
CA PHE A 359 16.58 -19.08 6.26
C PHE A 359 15.15 -19.57 6.49
N LEU A 360 14.46 -20.09 5.46
CA LEU A 360 13.09 -20.61 5.59
C LEU A 360 13.09 -22.09 5.99
N LYS A 361 12.29 -22.42 7.00
CA LYS A 361 11.93 -23.79 7.34
C LYS A 361 10.88 -24.31 6.35
N VAL A 362 10.71 -25.64 6.29
CA VAL A 362 9.70 -26.26 5.42
C VAL A 362 8.28 -25.80 5.76
N LEU A 363 7.98 -25.62 7.05
CA LEU A 363 6.68 -25.10 7.49
C LEU A 363 6.46 -23.63 7.08
N ASP A 364 7.51 -22.80 7.05
CA ASP A 364 7.40 -21.42 6.57
C ASP A 364 7.00 -21.39 5.10
N ILE A 365 7.61 -22.27 4.28
CA ILE A 365 7.23 -22.43 2.88
C ILE A 365 5.76 -22.84 2.76
N CYS A 366 5.27 -23.74 3.61
CA CYS A 366 3.85 -24.14 3.63
C CYS A 366 2.93 -22.99 4.03
N THR A 367 3.34 -22.13 4.96
CA THR A 367 2.61 -20.91 5.32
C THR A 367 2.51 -19.95 4.13
N LEU A 368 3.60 -19.75 3.38
CA LEU A 368 3.58 -18.94 2.15
C LEU A 368 2.64 -19.53 1.09
N TRP A 369 2.68 -20.84 0.87
CA TRP A 369 1.77 -21.52 -0.05
C TRP A 369 0.32 -21.47 0.39
N THR A 370 0.07 -21.47 1.70
CA THR A 370 -1.28 -21.25 2.25
C THR A 370 -1.77 -19.85 1.89
N ALA A 371 -0.93 -18.82 2.04
CA ALA A 371 -1.27 -17.45 1.63
C ALA A 371 -1.59 -17.37 0.12
N VAL A 372 -0.83 -18.07 -0.73
CA VAL A 372 -1.11 -18.15 -2.18
C VAL A 372 -2.50 -18.72 -2.45
N LEU A 373 -2.86 -19.85 -1.81
CA LEU A 373 -4.16 -20.48 -2.01
C LEU A 373 -5.30 -19.59 -1.48
N THR A 374 -5.11 -18.94 -0.33
CA THR A 374 -6.06 -17.97 0.22
C THR A 374 -6.32 -16.83 -0.76
N LEU A 375 -5.27 -16.21 -1.33
CA LEU A 375 -5.41 -15.12 -2.31
C LEU A 375 -6.01 -15.57 -3.65
N LEU A 376 -5.83 -16.83 -4.05
CA LEU A 376 -6.51 -17.40 -5.23
C LEU A 376 -8.00 -17.67 -4.99
N GLN A 377 -8.45 -17.65 -3.73
CA GLN A 377 -9.85 -17.74 -3.32
C GLN A 377 -10.43 -16.37 -2.91
N ASP A 378 -9.69 -15.28 -3.12
CA ASP A 378 -10.11 -13.93 -2.76
C ASP A 378 -11.42 -13.55 -3.48
N ASP A 379 -12.29 -12.80 -2.81
CA ASP A 379 -13.53 -12.30 -3.38
C ASP A 379 -13.29 -11.22 -4.44
N CYS A 380 -12.14 -10.54 -4.37
CA CYS A 380 -11.73 -9.53 -5.32
C CYS A 380 -11.03 -10.14 -6.55
N GLN A 381 -11.64 -9.95 -7.73
CA GLN A 381 -11.12 -10.43 -9.00
C GLN A 381 -9.68 -9.98 -9.29
N SER A 382 -9.35 -8.72 -8.99
CA SER A 382 -8.01 -8.19 -9.28
C SER A 382 -6.92 -8.83 -8.41
N VAL A 383 -7.22 -9.20 -7.16
CA VAL A 383 -6.28 -9.94 -6.30
C VAL A 383 -6.05 -11.35 -6.84
N ARG A 384 -7.11 -12.02 -7.30
CA ARG A 384 -7.00 -13.36 -7.90
C ARG A 384 -6.20 -13.36 -9.19
N GLU A 385 -6.46 -12.40 -10.07
CA GLU A 385 -5.74 -12.25 -11.34
C GLU A 385 -4.26 -11.97 -11.07
N LEU A 386 -3.96 -11.02 -10.20
CA LEU A 386 -2.59 -10.72 -9.79
C LEU A 386 -1.89 -11.95 -9.21
N THR A 387 -2.53 -12.67 -8.29
CA THR A 387 -1.94 -13.89 -7.69
C THR A 387 -1.74 -15.00 -8.72
N SER A 388 -2.58 -15.07 -9.75
CA SER A 388 -2.46 -16.06 -10.83
C SER A 388 -1.18 -15.90 -11.64
N ASP A 389 -0.59 -14.69 -11.65
CA ASP A 389 0.69 -14.41 -12.33
C ASP A 389 1.87 -15.19 -11.73
N LEU A 390 1.75 -15.68 -10.49
CA LEU A 390 2.72 -16.62 -9.89
C LEU A 390 2.93 -17.87 -10.75
N THR A 391 1.91 -18.27 -11.53
CA THR A 391 2.00 -19.40 -12.45
C THR A 391 3.10 -19.17 -13.49
N HIS A 392 3.28 -17.95 -13.97
CA HIS A 392 4.32 -17.63 -14.95
C HIS A 392 5.72 -17.60 -14.34
N SER A 393 5.83 -17.17 -13.08
CA SER A 393 7.10 -17.10 -12.35
C SER A 393 7.59 -18.48 -11.91
N LEU A 394 6.70 -19.38 -11.48
CA LEU A 394 7.05 -20.70 -10.95
C LEU A 394 7.03 -21.82 -12.01
N LEU A 395 6.28 -21.66 -13.09
CA LEU A 395 6.16 -22.64 -14.18
C LEU A 395 6.54 -21.97 -15.51
N PRO A 396 7.84 -21.75 -15.77
CA PRO A 396 8.32 -20.99 -16.94
C PRO A 396 7.96 -21.64 -18.29
N ASP A 397 7.65 -22.93 -18.30
CA ASP A 397 7.21 -23.66 -19.50
C ASP A 397 5.74 -23.39 -19.87
N ASN A 398 4.97 -22.73 -19.00
CA ASN A 398 3.60 -22.33 -19.33
C ASN A 398 3.60 -21.14 -20.30
N PRO A 399 2.69 -21.13 -21.30
CA PRO A 399 2.53 -19.99 -22.18
C PRO A 399 2.21 -18.73 -21.37
N LYS A 400 2.79 -17.59 -21.75
CA LYS A 400 2.57 -16.26 -21.13
C LYS A 400 1.18 -15.68 -21.47
N ILE A 401 0.15 -16.51 -21.34
CA ILE A 401 -1.25 -16.15 -21.52
C ILE A 401 -1.86 -16.04 -20.13
N PRO A 402 -2.69 -15.02 -19.84
CA PRO A 402 -3.35 -14.87 -18.55
C PRO A 402 -4.01 -16.17 -18.11
N VAL A 403 -3.60 -16.68 -16.94
CA VAL A 403 -4.11 -17.93 -16.39
C VAL A 403 -5.31 -17.60 -15.51
N LEU A 404 -6.47 -18.21 -15.80
CA LEU A 404 -7.64 -18.07 -14.93
C LEU A 404 -7.34 -18.62 -13.54
N ALA A 405 -7.83 -17.96 -12.49
CA ALA A 405 -7.55 -18.31 -11.08
C ALA A 405 -7.78 -19.79 -10.73
N ASN A 406 -8.86 -20.41 -11.24
CA ASN A 406 -9.12 -21.84 -11.04
C ASN A 406 -8.03 -22.74 -11.66
N ARG A 407 -7.52 -22.36 -12.83
CA ARG A 407 -6.43 -23.09 -13.49
C ARG A 407 -5.10 -22.83 -12.80
N ALA A 408 -4.86 -21.59 -12.35
CA ALA A 408 -3.69 -21.25 -11.56
C ALA A 408 -3.64 -22.09 -10.28
N ARG A 409 -4.76 -22.21 -9.56
CA ARG A 409 -4.89 -23.04 -8.36
C ARG A 409 -4.49 -24.49 -8.60
N GLU A 410 -4.98 -25.12 -9.67
CA GLU A 410 -4.60 -26.50 -10.03
C GLU A 410 -3.10 -26.64 -10.32
N LEU A 411 -2.54 -25.74 -11.12
CA LEU A 411 -1.14 -25.78 -11.54
C LEU A 411 -0.18 -25.52 -10.37
N LEU A 412 -0.49 -24.51 -9.56
CA LEU A 412 0.27 -24.10 -8.39
C LEU A 412 0.22 -25.17 -7.29
N LEU A 413 -0.94 -25.80 -7.07
CA LEU A 413 -1.05 -26.91 -6.13
C LEU A 413 -0.21 -28.13 -6.56
N ARG A 414 -0.17 -28.45 -7.86
CA ARG A 414 0.73 -29.51 -8.38
C ARG A 414 2.20 -29.15 -8.13
N GLN A 415 2.59 -27.91 -8.41
CA GLN A 415 3.94 -27.42 -8.17
C GLN A 415 4.34 -27.53 -6.69
N PHE A 416 3.43 -27.18 -5.76
CA PHE A 416 3.64 -27.37 -4.33
C PHE A 416 3.90 -28.84 -3.98
N VAL A 417 3.07 -29.75 -4.48
CA VAL A 417 3.20 -31.19 -4.20
C VAL A 417 4.53 -31.73 -4.69
N ASP A 418 4.90 -31.41 -5.93
CA ASP A 418 6.16 -31.87 -6.51
C ASP A 418 7.37 -31.33 -5.72
N LEU A 419 7.31 -30.07 -5.27
CA LEU A 419 8.32 -29.46 -4.41
C LEU A 419 8.40 -30.14 -3.03
N MET A 420 7.27 -30.40 -2.37
CA MET A 420 7.25 -30.94 -1.02
C MET A 420 7.54 -32.44 -0.98
N LEU A 421 7.17 -33.19 -2.03
CA LEU A 421 7.61 -34.58 -2.18
C LEU A 421 9.14 -34.72 -2.17
N ALA A 422 9.84 -33.75 -2.77
CA ALA A 422 11.30 -33.72 -2.79
C ALA A 422 11.92 -33.25 -1.45
N ARG A 423 11.16 -32.58 -0.57
CA ARG A 423 11.67 -31.96 0.66
C ARG A 423 11.23 -32.68 1.94
N ASP A 424 9.93 -32.78 2.17
CA ASP A 424 9.35 -33.44 3.33
C ASP A 424 7.92 -33.89 2.99
N VAL A 425 7.79 -35.18 2.67
CA VAL A 425 6.50 -35.79 2.30
C VAL A 425 5.47 -35.69 3.43
N SER A 426 5.89 -35.79 4.68
CA SER A 426 4.95 -35.71 5.81
C SER A 426 4.36 -34.31 5.95
N VAL A 427 5.15 -33.26 5.67
CA VAL A 427 4.64 -31.89 5.62
C VAL A 427 3.69 -31.70 4.44
N CYS A 428 4.01 -32.29 3.28
CA CYS A 428 3.11 -32.29 2.11
C CYS A 428 1.72 -32.83 2.49
N VAL A 429 1.67 -34.00 3.14
CA VAL A 429 0.43 -34.63 3.59
C VAL A 429 -0.31 -33.77 4.61
N VAL A 430 0.40 -33.23 5.62
CA VAL A 430 -0.20 -32.36 6.64
C VAL A 430 -0.80 -31.10 6.03
N ALA A 431 -0.12 -30.46 5.08
CA ALA A 431 -0.61 -29.27 4.39
C ALA A 431 -1.84 -29.56 3.52
N LEU A 432 -1.80 -30.64 2.72
CA LEU A 432 -2.94 -31.06 1.89
C LEU A 432 -4.16 -31.42 2.75
N LEU A 433 -3.96 -32.09 3.88
CA LEU A 433 -5.02 -32.37 4.84
C LEU A 433 -5.57 -31.07 5.43
N ALA A 434 -4.69 -30.15 5.84
CA ALA A 434 -5.11 -28.87 6.40
C ALA A 434 -5.98 -28.09 5.40
N TRP A 435 -5.53 -27.93 4.15
CA TRP A 435 -6.30 -27.22 3.11
C TRP A 435 -7.59 -27.95 2.71
N SER A 436 -7.62 -29.28 2.80
CA SER A 436 -8.85 -30.05 2.55
C SER A 436 -9.88 -29.86 3.66
N LEU A 437 -9.44 -29.58 4.89
CA LEU A 437 -10.28 -29.47 6.09
C LEU A 437 -10.43 -28.04 6.61
N LEU A 438 -9.75 -27.07 6.00
CA LEU A 438 -9.78 -25.67 6.40
C LEU A 438 -11.22 -25.16 6.34
N ASN A 439 -11.74 -24.70 7.46
CA ASN A 439 -13.05 -24.09 7.52
C ASN A 439 -12.91 -22.60 7.23
N SER A 440 -13.31 -22.19 6.03
CA SER A 440 -13.32 -20.78 5.59
C SER A 440 -14.51 -19.99 6.18
N ALA A 441 -15.38 -20.67 6.91
CA ALA A 441 -16.51 -20.03 7.57
C ALA A 441 -16.08 -19.46 8.93
N GLY A 442 -15.86 -18.14 8.94
CA GLY A 442 -15.85 -17.36 10.17
C GLY A 442 -17.10 -17.63 11.02
N GLU A 443 -16.99 -17.32 12.31
CA GLU A 443 -18.09 -17.38 13.26
C GLU A 443 -19.31 -16.61 12.72
N GLU A 444 -20.29 -17.32 12.17
CA GLU A 444 -21.60 -16.72 11.91
C GLU A 444 -22.26 -16.46 13.26
N THR A 445 -22.36 -15.18 13.60
CA THR A 445 -23.41 -14.66 14.46
C THR A 445 -24.73 -15.30 14.04
N VAL A 446 -25.38 -15.99 14.98
CA VAL A 446 -26.68 -16.64 14.83
C VAL A 446 -27.70 -15.63 14.30
N LEU A 447 -27.80 -15.46 12.99
CA LEU A 447 -28.87 -14.70 12.35
C LEU A 447 -29.93 -15.71 11.93
N THR A 448 -31.06 -15.62 12.61
CA THR A 448 -32.21 -16.55 12.60
C THR A 448 -33.07 -16.50 11.34
N GLU A 449 -32.54 -16.05 10.19
CA GLU A 449 -33.32 -15.87 8.97
C GLU A 449 -32.91 -16.86 7.87
N ASP A 450 -33.87 -17.66 7.38
CA ASP A 450 -33.74 -18.48 6.18
C ASP A 450 -33.41 -17.58 4.96
N ARG A 451 -32.12 -17.43 4.66
CA ARG A 451 -31.64 -16.68 3.49
C ARG A 451 -31.18 -17.63 2.39
N VAL A 452 -31.65 -17.35 1.17
CA VAL A 452 -31.02 -17.84 -0.07
C VAL A 452 -29.58 -17.33 -0.08
N PHE A 453 -28.62 -18.11 -0.61
CA PHE A 453 -27.24 -17.65 -0.83
C PHE A 453 -27.22 -16.17 -1.24
N ASP A 454 -26.56 -15.33 -0.47
CA ASP A 454 -26.41 -13.93 -0.85
C ASP A 454 -25.61 -13.87 -2.17
N LYS A 455 -25.81 -12.81 -2.95
CA LYS A 455 -25.22 -12.67 -4.28
C LYS A 455 -23.69 -12.78 -4.20
N GLY A 456 -23.13 -13.89 -4.69
CA GLY A 456 -21.69 -14.18 -4.68
C GLY A 456 -21.27 -15.32 -3.73
N GLU A 457 -22.08 -15.65 -2.73
CA GLU A 457 -21.77 -16.72 -1.76
C GLU A 457 -21.74 -18.13 -2.38
N MET A 458 -22.53 -18.35 -3.43
CA MET A 458 -22.50 -19.60 -4.20
C MET A 458 -21.13 -19.79 -4.87
N ASN A 459 -20.51 -18.70 -5.35
CA ASN A 459 -19.19 -18.78 -5.98
C ASN A 459 -18.14 -19.18 -4.94
N ILE A 460 -18.16 -18.57 -3.76
CA ILE A 460 -17.26 -18.92 -2.65
C ILE A 460 -17.42 -20.40 -2.27
N PHE A 461 -18.66 -20.87 -2.13
CA PHE A 461 -18.92 -22.28 -1.81
C PHE A 461 -18.38 -23.23 -2.88
N VAL A 462 -18.61 -22.94 -4.17
CA VAL A 462 -18.08 -23.75 -5.28
C VAL A 462 -16.56 -23.73 -5.30
N GLU A 463 -15.93 -22.60 -4.98
CA GLU A 463 -14.47 -22.48 -4.93
C GLU A 463 -13.85 -23.28 -3.79
N GLU A 464 -14.50 -23.34 -2.63
CA GLU A 464 -14.10 -24.21 -1.52
C GLU A 464 -14.20 -25.68 -1.88
N VAL A 465 -15.34 -26.11 -2.45
CA VAL A 465 -15.52 -27.48 -2.94
C VAL A 465 -14.44 -27.83 -3.95
N THR A 466 -14.15 -26.93 -4.88
CA THR A 466 -13.11 -27.13 -5.91
C THR A 466 -11.72 -27.26 -5.28
N LEU A 467 -11.37 -26.42 -4.30
CA LEU A 467 -10.09 -26.54 -3.60
C LEU A 467 -9.99 -27.90 -2.88
N THR A 468 -11.02 -28.30 -2.13
CA THR A 468 -11.05 -29.59 -1.43
C THR A 468 -10.90 -30.76 -2.39
N GLU A 469 -11.56 -30.72 -3.56
CA GLU A 469 -11.41 -31.78 -4.56
C GLU A 469 -9.97 -31.84 -5.10
N LEU A 470 -9.38 -30.68 -5.43
CA LEU A 470 -8.01 -30.61 -5.92
C LEU A 470 -6.99 -31.09 -4.88
N THR A 471 -7.13 -30.70 -3.62
CA THR A 471 -6.24 -31.13 -2.53
C THR A 471 -6.39 -32.62 -2.24
N CYS A 472 -7.61 -33.16 -2.24
CA CYS A 472 -7.87 -34.59 -2.10
C CYS A 472 -7.30 -35.40 -3.28
N GLN A 473 -7.41 -34.90 -4.51
CA GLN A 473 -6.78 -35.54 -5.68
C GLN A 473 -5.26 -35.60 -5.55
N GLN A 474 -4.63 -34.50 -5.10
CA GLN A 474 -3.19 -34.50 -4.85
C GLN A 474 -2.80 -35.41 -3.68
N LEU A 475 -3.61 -35.47 -2.62
CA LEU A 475 -3.37 -36.36 -1.48
C LEU A 475 -3.41 -37.83 -1.90
N SER A 476 -4.40 -38.22 -2.72
CA SER A 476 -4.48 -39.56 -3.32
C SER A 476 -3.22 -39.87 -4.14
N ARG A 477 -2.77 -38.92 -4.98
CA ARG A 477 -1.51 -39.04 -5.74
C ARG A 477 -0.30 -39.28 -4.83
N VAL A 478 -0.18 -38.54 -3.73
CA VAL A 478 0.92 -38.71 -2.76
C VAL A 478 0.87 -40.09 -2.10
N PHE A 479 -0.31 -40.56 -1.68
CA PHE A 479 -0.47 -41.90 -1.13
C PHE A 479 -0.10 -43.00 -2.12
N HIS A 480 -0.43 -42.85 -3.40
CA HIS A 480 -0.03 -43.79 -4.45
C HIS A 480 1.49 -43.81 -4.71
N ILE A 481 2.15 -42.65 -4.68
CA ILE A 481 3.59 -42.54 -4.98
C ILE A 481 4.43 -43.15 -3.84
N VAL A 482 4.11 -42.83 -2.59
CA VAL A 482 4.96 -43.16 -1.43
C VAL A 482 4.48 -44.42 -0.70
N GLY A 483 3.21 -44.78 -0.87
CA GLY A 483 2.56 -45.90 -0.17
C GLY A 483 1.79 -45.41 1.05
N ARG A 484 0.49 -45.74 1.07
CA ARG A 484 -0.46 -45.32 2.11
C ARG A 484 -0.02 -45.71 3.52
N ASP A 485 0.24 -46.99 3.77
CA ASP A 485 0.55 -47.49 5.12
C ASP A 485 1.82 -46.85 5.70
N SER A 486 2.81 -46.62 4.84
CA SER A 486 4.04 -45.93 5.22
C SER A 486 3.78 -44.49 5.65
N LEU A 487 2.89 -43.78 4.96
CA LEU A 487 2.56 -42.39 5.28
C LEU A 487 1.71 -42.27 6.54
N LEU A 488 0.71 -43.13 6.70
CA LEU A 488 -0.17 -43.11 7.88
C LEU A 488 0.59 -43.38 9.18
N SER A 489 1.59 -44.27 9.11
CA SER A 489 2.48 -44.59 10.23
C SER A 489 3.64 -43.60 10.42
N THR A 490 3.79 -42.59 9.55
CA THR A 490 4.89 -41.63 9.65
C THR A 490 4.76 -40.77 10.92
N PRO A 491 5.83 -40.67 11.74
CA PRO A 491 5.80 -39.86 12.95
C PRO A 491 5.73 -38.37 12.62
N LEU A 492 4.94 -37.63 13.40
CA LEU A 492 4.79 -36.19 13.31
C LEU A 492 5.54 -35.49 14.44
N SER A 493 6.22 -34.39 14.10
CA SER A 493 6.78 -33.51 15.12
C SER A 493 5.69 -32.63 15.73
N SER A 494 5.92 -32.18 16.97
CA SER A 494 5.01 -31.23 17.65
C SER A 494 4.82 -29.94 16.87
N GLU A 495 5.83 -29.48 16.13
CA GLU A 495 5.73 -28.31 15.25
C GLU A 495 4.73 -28.52 14.11
N LYS A 496 4.71 -29.70 13.47
CA LYS A 496 3.77 -30.02 12.39
C LYS A 496 2.33 -30.09 12.90
N VAL A 497 2.15 -30.72 14.06
CA VAL A 497 0.83 -30.80 14.73
C VAL A 497 0.36 -29.40 15.12
N LYS A 498 1.23 -28.58 15.70
CA LYS A 498 0.92 -27.19 16.07
C LYS A 498 0.52 -26.35 14.85
N TRP A 499 1.29 -26.41 13.77
CA TRP A 499 0.97 -25.68 12.53
C TRP A 499 -0.39 -26.08 11.97
N PHE A 500 -0.68 -27.39 11.88
CA PHE A 500 -2.00 -27.88 11.47
C PHE A 500 -3.11 -27.36 12.39
N SER A 501 -2.84 -27.35 13.69
CA SER A 501 -3.80 -26.96 14.73
C SER A 501 -4.18 -25.49 14.64
N GLU A 502 -3.18 -24.62 14.44
CA GLU A 502 -3.37 -23.19 14.25
C GLU A 502 -4.17 -22.90 12.98
N LEU A 503 -3.84 -23.57 11.87
CA LEU A 503 -4.52 -23.34 10.59
C LEU A 503 -5.96 -23.87 10.58
N CYS A 504 -6.20 -25.07 11.13
CA CYS A 504 -7.52 -25.70 11.13
C CYS A 504 -8.36 -25.38 12.37
N THR A 505 -7.81 -24.61 13.32
CA THR A 505 -8.37 -24.37 14.68
C THR A 505 -8.62 -25.64 15.51
N ILE A 506 -8.03 -26.78 15.15
CA ILE A 506 -8.22 -28.09 15.81
C ILE A 506 -7.10 -28.25 16.82
N ASN A 507 -7.37 -28.57 18.09
CA ASN A 507 -6.32 -28.89 19.06
C ASN A 507 -6.30 -30.41 19.32
N PRO A 508 -5.64 -31.21 18.46
CA PRO A 508 -5.59 -32.63 18.64
C PRO A 508 -4.61 -32.97 19.78
N VAL A 509 -5.06 -33.80 20.72
CA VAL A 509 -4.26 -34.22 21.88
C VAL A 509 -3.73 -35.63 21.62
N GLY A 510 -2.43 -35.87 21.88
CA GLY A 510 -1.81 -37.19 21.75
C GLY A 510 -1.66 -37.65 20.30
N VAL A 511 -1.32 -36.72 19.39
CA VAL A 511 -1.05 -37.02 17.98
C VAL A 511 0.45 -37.15 17.76
N ASP A 512 0.87 -38.38 17.49
CA ASP A 512 2.24 -38.75 17.17
C ASP A 512 2.38 -39.21 15.71
N THR A 513 1.29 -39.54 15.02
CA THR A 513 1.31 -40.01 13.62
C THR A 513 0.31 -39.27 12.73
N VAL A 514 0.50 -39.37 11.41
CA VAL A 514 -0.43 -38.83 10.40
C VAL A 514 -1.84 -39.43 10.58
N GLU A 515 -1.93 -40.74 10.81
CA GLU A 515 -3.21 -41.42 11.05
C GLU A 515 -3.99 -40.81 12.23
N GLN A 516 -3.29 -40.57 13.35
CA GLN A 516 -3.89 -39.98 14.54
C GLN A 516 -4.32 -38.52 14.30
N LEU A 517 -3.55 -37.76 13.53
CA LEU A 517 -3.91 -36.38 13.16
C LEU A 517 -5.21 -36.36 12.37
N ILE A 518 -5.32 -37.25 11.38
CA ILE A 518 -6.52 -37.38 10.55
C ILE A 518 -7.71 -37.81 11.43
N ALA A 519 -7.56 -38.85 12.25
CA ALA A 519 -8.62 -39.32 13.13
C ALA A 519 -9.12 -38.20 14.07
N ALA A 520 -8.20 -37.41 14.64
CA ALA A 520 -8.54 -36.27 15.48
C ALA A 520 -9.29 -35.17 14.70
N ALA A 521 -8.84 -34.86 13.48
CA ALA A 521 -9.48 -33.86 12.63
C ALA A 521 -10.91 -34.29 12.22
N LEU A 522 -11.07 -35.53 11.76
CA LEU A 522 -12.38 -36.10 11.40
C LEU A 522 -13.32 -36.19 12.61
N GLY A 523 -12.79 -36.54 13.78
CA GLY A 523 -13.55 -36.60 15.03
C GLY A 523 -14.11 -35.24 15.44
N LYS A 524 -13.31 -34.17 15.34
CA LYS A 524 -13.77 -32.81 15.64
C LYS A 524 -14.86 -32.34 14.67
N VAL A 525 -14.67 -32.56 13.37
CA VAL A 525 -15.69 -32.15 12.38
C VAL A 525 -16.99 -32.94 12.54
N SER A 526 -16.91 -34.24 12.88
CA SER A 526 -18.09 -35.06 13.16
C SER A 526 -18.86 -34.57 14.40
N ASN A 527 -18.13 -34.07 15.42
CA ASN A 527 -18.70 -33.53 16.65
C ASN A 527 -19.31 -32.12 16.51
N GLN A 528 -19.02 -31.40 15.41
CA GLN A 528 -19.67 -30.11 15.11
C GLN A 528 -21.14 -30.27 14.65
N GLY A 529 -21.69 -31.49 14.75
CA GLY A 529 -23.07 -31.79 14.42
C GLY A 529 -23.20 -32.02 12.93
N LEU A 530 -22.95 -33.23 12.45
CA LEU A 530 -23.50 -33.67 11.17
C LEU A 530 -25.04 -33.68 11.30
N PRO A 531 -25.79 -33.19 10.31
CA PRO A 531 -27.23 -33.24 10.39
C PRO A 531 -27.65 -34.71 10.47
N THR A 532 -28.29 -35.09 11.57
CA THR A 532 -29.03 -36.35 11.60
C THR A 532 -30.07 -36.26 10.48
N GLU A 533 -30.10 -37.26 9.59
CA GLU A 533 -30.98 -37.30 8.40
C GLU A 533 -32.46 -37.01 8.70
N SER A 534 -32.87 -37.04 9.97
CA SER A 534 -34.23 -36.78 10.46
C SER A 534 -34.68 -35.31 10.42
N ARG A 535 -33.81 -34.34 10.11
CA ARG A 535 -34.16 -32.89 10.10
C ARG A 535 -34.17 -32.21 8.73
N MET A 536 -33.91 -32.95 7.65
CA MET A 536 -34.19 -32.44 6.29
C MET A 536 -35.69 -32.53 6.04
N ASP A 537 -36.40 -31.42 6.27
CA ASP A 537 -37.76 -31.28 5.77
C ASP A 537 -37.70 -31.36 4.23
N ARG A 538 -38.10 -32.50 3.67
CA ARG A 538 -38.04 -32.80 2.22
C ARG A 538 -38.87 -31.84 1.35
N THR A 539 -39.56 -30.89 1.98
CA THR A 539 -40.41 -29.90 1.34
C THR A 539 -39.76 -28.53 1.17
N SER A 540 -38.62 -28.26 1.83
CA SER A 540 -37.88 -27.01 1.67
C SER A 540 -36.83 -27.14 0.56
N HIS A 541 -36.90 -26.28 -0.46
CA HIS A 541 -35.81 -26.10 -1.44
C HIS A 541 -34.68 -25.19 -0.92
N PHE A 542 -34.75 -24.76 0.35
CA PHE A 542 -33.81 -23.84 0.98
C PHE A 542 -33.03 -24.53 2.11
N LEU A 543 -31.71 -24.32 2.16
CA LEU A 543 -30.88 -24.72 3.29
C LEU A 543 -31.14 -23.76 4.46
N VAL A 544 -31.34 -24.30 5.66
CA VAL A 544 -31.46 -23.51 6.90
C VAL A 544 -30.10 -22.88 7.23
N PRO A 545 -30.03 -21.66 7.83
CA PRO A 545 -28.78 -21.06 8.28
C PRO A 545 -27.92 -22.04 9.11
N GLY A 546 -26.61 -22.08 8.83
CA GLY A 546 -25.68 -23.05 9.42
C GLY A 546 -25.60 -24.42 8.72
N GLN A 547 -26.60 -24.84 7.93
CA GLN A 547 -26.53 -26.13 7.20
C GLN A 547 -25.51 -26.12 6.07
N LYS A 548 -25.18 -24.96 5.50
CA LYS A 548 -24.16 -24.80 4.44
C LYS A 548 -22.78 -25.22 4.96
N ASN A 549 -22.37 -24.68 6.11
CA ASN A 549 -21.09 -24.99 6.73
C ASN A 549 -21.06 -26.45 7.18
N MET A 550 -22.16 -26.97 7.71
CA MET A 550 -22.28 -28.40 8.04
C MET A 550 -22.16 -29.30 6.80
N PHE A 551 -22.81 -28.95 5.68
CA PHE A 551 -22.71 -29.71 4.44
C PHE A 551 -21.29 -29.66 3.87
N LEU A 552 -20.67 -28.49 3.87
CA LEU A 552 -19.30 -28.33 3.38
C LEU A 552 -18.30 -29.09 4.24
N ALA A 553 -18.45 -29.02 5.56
CA ALA A 553 -17.65 -29.80 6.50
C ALA A 553 -17.86 -31.31 6.30
N ALA A 554 -19.10 -31.76 6.11
CA ALA A 554 -19.43 -33.15 5.80
C ALA A 554 -18.81 -33.59 4.47
N PHE A 555 -18.89 -32.75 3.45
CA PHE A 555 -18.28 -32.99 2.13
C PHE A 555 -16.76 -33.12 2.26
N LYS A 556 -16.09 -32.17 2.93
CA LYS A 556 -14.64 -32.18 3.18
C LYS A 556 -14.20 -33.46 3.89
N VAL A 557 -14.85 -33.80 5.00
CA VAL A 557 -14.61 -35.04 5.75
C VAL A 557 -14.79 -36.26 4.87
N ARG A 558 -15.91 -36.34 4.15
CA ARG A 558 -16.22 -37.47 3.27
C ARG A 558 -15.16 -37.65 2.20
N ARG A 559 -14.75 -36.57 1.53
CA ARG A 559 -13.72 -36.63 0.47
C ARG A 559 -12.36 -37.06 1.01
N VAL A 560 -11.96 -36.59 2.20
CA VAL A 560 -10.73 -37.04 2.87
C VAL A 560 -10.82 -38.53 3.20
N VAL A 561 -11.94 -39.00 3.77
CA VAL A 561 -12.15 -40.42 4.08
C VAL A 561 -12.13 -41.30 2.82
N GLU A 562 -12.79 -40.87 1.75
CA GLU A 562 -12.78 -41.59 0.47
C GLU A 562 -11.35 -41.76 -0.06
N VAL A 563 -10.55 -40.69 -0.09
CA VAL A 563 -9.13 -40.77 -0.50
C VAL A 563 -8.32 -41.70 0.40
N MET A 564 -8.62 -41.76 1.69
CA MET A 564 -7.93 -42.67 2.59
C MET A 564 -8.36 -44.12 2.42
N CYS A 565 -9.58 -44.41 1.99
CA CYS A 565 -10.09 -45.78 1.84
C CYS A 565 -9.86 -46.36 0.45
N GLU A 566 -9.79 -45.52 -0.59
CA GLU A 566 -9.70 -45.94 -2.00
C GLU A 566 -8.28 -46.24 -2.50
N VAL A 567 -7.25 -45.92 -1.70
CA VAL A 567 -5.83 -46.27 -1.95
C VAL A 567 -5.41 -47.43 -1.07
#